data_AF-C3ZDQ7-F1
#
_entry.id   AF-C3ZDQ7-F1
#
_cell.length_a   1.000
_cell.length_b   1.000
_cell.length_c   1.000
_cell.angle_alpha   90.00
_cell.angle_beta   90.00
_cell.angle_gamma   90.00
#
_symmetry.space_group_name_H-M   'P 1'
#
loop_
_entity.id
_entity.type
_entity.pdbx_description
1 polymer ?
#
loop_
_entity_poly.entity_id
_entity_poly.type
_entity_poly.pdbx_seq_one_letter_code
_entity_poly.pdbx_strand_id
1 'polypeptide(L)'
;MYQKQDDYDELAEATLMQTEYRPRRKNRRPCLIFFCIVVVFLAIIIPVAIVASNRSHGTSGYVTPECPSGDERERVDCYPEGGASKARCESRGCCWAQPTTQGPPSCFYPVNHGYELVGGLQSTPIGYRATLRRLNTQTMYGGDLGNIEVVVEVQEDYRLHVKVSDPTRPRYEVPEAALKRPQATTLAEHPLYNLTFTSNPFSIKVTRRSTGATIFDTSVGKLTFSDQFLSVSTRLASPNLYGLGEHVHRRYRHDLNWKTWPFFTRDSSPAAGNSDNLYGQHPFYMCVEEDGNANGVFLLNSNAMDVTLQPGGPDSAPIVTYRVIGGVLDFYMFLGPSPENVVQQYTEVGLYIYFSSLKRFSCSVSMCLYLFS
;
A
#
# COMPACT_ATOMS: atom_id res chain seq x y z
N MET A 1 -48.35 29.08 -106.31
CA MET A 1 -47.91 28.25 -107.46
C MET A 1 -47.79 26.81 -107.00
N TYR A 2 -48.30 25.88 -107.82
CA TYR A 2 -48.07 24.44 -107.83
C TYR A 2 -47.97 23.63 -106.53
N GLN A 3 -49.04 22.85 -106.33
CA GLN A 3 -49.12 21.61 -105.58
C GLN A 3 -47.96 20.64 -105.83
N LYS A 4 -47.71 19.75 -104.86
CA LYS A 4 -47.88 18.32 -105.15
C LYS A 4 -48.51 17.57 -103.97
N GLN A 5 -49.47 16.71 -104.30
CA GLN A 5 -50.21 15.80 -103.43
C GLN A 5 -49.52 14.41 -103.43
N ASP A 6 -50.15 13.43 -102.78
CA ASP A 6 -49.94 11.96 -102.72
C ASP A 6 -49.62 11.56 -101.27
N ASP A 7 -50.56 11.36 -100.35
CA ASP A 7 -51.74 10.45 -100.28
C ASP A 7 -51.39 9.00 -99.87
N TYR A 8 -51.87 8.58 -98.69
CA TYR A 8 -52.50 7.28 -98.37
C TYR A 8 -52.71 7.10 -96.84
N ASP A 9 -53.94 6.73 -96.46
CA ASP A 9 -54.40 6.50 -95.07
C ASP A 9 -53.92 5.16 -94.46
N GLU A 10 -53.82 5.10 -93.11
CA GLU A 10 -54.58 4.08 -92.35
C GLU A 10 -54.85 4.52 -90.89
N LEU A 11 -56.06 4.20 -90.39
CA LEU A 11 -56.52 4.41 -88.99
C LEU A 11 -56.10 3.19 -88.11
N ALA A 12 -56.26 3.07 -86.79
CA ALA A 12 -56.85 3.86 -85.69
C ALA A 12 -56.06 3.48 -84.38
N GLU A 13 -56.31 3.95 -83.15
CA GLU A 13 -57.31 4.82 -82.51
C GLU A 13 -56.61 5.83 -81.57
N ALA A 14 -57.36 6.79 -81.02
CA ALA A 14 -57.03 7.43 -79.75
C ALA A 14 -58.30 7.75 -78.94
N THR A 15 -58.81 6.78 -78.17
CA THR A 15 -60.03 6.96 -77.35
C THR A 15 -59.68 7.36 -75.91
N LEU A 16 -60.15 8.55 -75.53
CA LEU A 16 -59.94 9.24 -74.26
C LEU A 16 -60.26 8.40 -73.01
N MET A 17 -59.32 8.33 -72.06
CA MET A 17 -59.65 8.22 -70.63
C MET A 17 -59.26 9.50 -69.90
N GLN A 18 -60.27 10.32 -69.57
CA GLN A 18 -60.12 11.37 -68.56
C GLN A 18 -59.89 10.73 -67.20
N THR A 19 -58.73 10.96 -66.59
CA THR A 19 -58.46 10.61 -65.19
C THR A 19 -58.15 11.89 -64.41
N GLU A 20 -58.84 12.08 -63.30
CA GLU A 20 -58.82 13.33 -62.52
C GLU A 20 -57.42 13.64 -61.96
N TYR A 21 -56.89 14.83 -62.27
CA TYR A 21 -55.70 15.35 -61.59
C TYR A 21 -56.04 15.81 -60.16
N ARG A 22 -55.88 14.92 -59.18
CA ARG A 22 -55.88 15.31 -57.75
C ARG A 22 -54.48 15.76 -57.31
N PRO A 23 -54.27 17.00 -56.85
CA PRO A 23 -52.97 17.45 -56.39
C PRO A 23 -52.57 16.74 -55.08
N ARG A 24 -51.44 16.02 -55.09
CA ARG A 24 -50.85 15.44 -53.87
C ARG A 24 -50.45 16.55 -52.89
N ARG A 25 -51.24 16.75 -51.83
CA ARG A 25 -50.83 17.56 -50.65
C ARG A 25 -49.52 17.00 -50.09
N LYS A 26 -48.42 17.74 -50.26
CA LYS A 26 -47.09 17.36 -49.76
C LYS A 26 -47.13 17.32 -48.23
N ASN A 27 -47.19 16.12 -47.67
CA ASN A 27 -47.48 15.91 -46.25
C ASN A 27 -46.28 16.35 -45.40
N ARG A 28 -46.28 17.59 -44.88
CA ARG A 28 -45.20 18.15 -44.05
C ARG A 28 -45.09 17.52 -42.65
N ARG A 29 -46.08 16.70 -42.26
CA ARG A 29 -46.20 16.08 -40.92
C ARG A 29 -44.98 15.24 -40.49
N PRO A 30 -44.46 14.27 -41.27
CA PRO A 30 -43.26 13.51 -40.88
C PRO A 30 -42.00 14.37 -40.69
N CYS A 31 -41.76 15.39 -41.53
CA CYS A 31 -40.63 16.31 -41.33
C CYS A 31 -40.76 17.12 -40.03
N LEU A 32 -41.98 17.57 -39.69
CA LEU A 32 -42.21 18.31 -38.45
C LEU A 32 -41.96 17.42 -37.22
N ILE A 33 -42.44 16.18 -37.25
CA ILE A 33 -42.25 15.20 -36.16
C ILE A 33 -40.77 14.87 -35.99
N PHE A 34 -40.04 14.61 -37.08
CA PHE A 34 -38.61 14.36 -37.03
C PHE A 34 -37.83 15.57 -36.47
N PHE A 35 -38.17 16.78 -36.91
CA PHE A 35 -37.57 18.01 -36.37
C PHE A 35 -37.84 18.18 -34.87
N CYS A 36 -39.08 17.97 -34.42
CA CYS A 36 -39.42 18.01 -33.00
C CYS A 36 -38.66 16.95 -32.18
N ILE A 37 -38.51 15.72 -32.68
CA ILE A 37 -37.73 14.67 -32.01
C ILE A 37 -36.27 15.10 -31.88
N VAL A 38 -35.64 15.58 -32.95
CA VAL A 38 -34.24 16.06 -32.92
C VAL A 38 -34.07 17.24 -31.96
N VAL A 39 -34.98 18.21 -31.96
CA VAL A 39 -34.93 19.35 -31.02
C VAL A 39 -35.08 18.89 -29.58
N VAL A 40 -35.98 17.95 -29.27
CA VAL A 40 -36.12 17.38 -27.91
C VAL A 40 -34.87 16.58 -27.53
N PHE A 41 -34.31 15.78 -28.43
CA PHE A 41 -33.09 15.02 -28.18
C PHE A 41 -31.90 15.93 -27.87
N LEU A 42 -31.70 17.00 -28.65
CA LEU A 42 -30.66 17.99 -28.41
C LEU A 42 -30.93 18.79 -27.12
N ALA A 43 -32.17 19.19 -26.86
CA ALA A 43 -32.56 19.92 -25.64
C ALA A 43 -32.46 19.08 -24.35
N ILE A 44 -32.30 17.75 -24.44
CA ILE A 44 -32.01 16.88 -23.30
C ILE A 44 -30.51 16.54 -23.25
N ILE A 45 -29.92 16.07 -24.35
CA ILE A 45 -28.51 15.64 -24.38
C ILE A 45 -27.55 16.80 -24.12
N ILE A 46 -27.79 17.99 -24.68
CA ILE A 46 -26.88 19.13 -24.48
C ILE A 46 -26.81 19.55 -23.00
N PRO A 47 -27.93 19.81 -22.27
CA PRO A 47 -27.83 20.12 -20.84
C PRO A 47 -27.36 18.92 -20.00
N VAL A 48 -27.68 17.67 -20.33
CA VAL A 48 -27.10 16.52 -19.61
C VAL A 48 -25.58 16.43 -19.81
N ALA A 49 -25.08 16.67 -21.01
CA ALA A 49 -23.64 16.71 -21.30
C ALA A 49 -22.94 17.90 -20.64
N ILE A 50 -23.58 19.08 -20.61
CA ILE A 50 -23.07 20.27 -19.89
C ILE A 50 -23.05 20.01 -18.38
N VAL A 51 -24.08 19.40 -17.79
CA VAL A 51 -24.11 19.05 -16.36
C VAL A 51 -23.07 17.97 -16.03
N ALA A 52 -22.85 16.99 -16.91
CA ALA A 52 -21.78 15.99 -16.76
C ALA A 52 -20.39 16.64 -16.84
N SER A 53 -20.16 17.55 -17.80
CA SER A 53 -18.92 18.29 -17.99
C SER A 53 -18.63 19.25 -16.82
N ASN A 54 -19.66 19.92 -16.30
CA ASN A 54 -19.53 20.81 -15.14
C ASN A 54 -19.32 20.03 -13.82
N ARG A 55 -19.71 18.75 -13.73
CA ARG A 55 -19.35 17.89 -12.59
C ARG A 55 -17.88 17.46 -12.59
N SER A 56 -17.21 17.41 -13.75
CA SER A 56 -15.80 17.02 -13.84
C SER A 56 -14.77 18.11 -13.45
N HIS A 57 -15.21 19.32 -13.11
CA HIS A 57 -14.34 20.42 -12.65
C HIS A 57 -14.80 21.04 -11.32
N GLY A 58 -15.22 20.19 -10.37
CA GLY A 58 -14.90 20.49 -8.98
C GLY A 58 -13.39 20.37 -8.81
N THR A 59 -12.70 21.49 -8.56
CA THR A 59 -11.29 21.48 -8.13
C THR A 59 -11.20 20.69 -6.83
N SER A 60 -10.80 19.43 -6.95
CA SER A 60 -10.71 18.54 -5.81
C SER A 60 -9.68 19.10 -4.85
N GLY A 61 -10.07 19.39 -3.60
CA GLY A 61 -9.23 20.10 -2.63
C GLY A 61 -8.01 19.32 -2.12
N TYR A 62 -7.62 18.25 -2.82
CA TYR A 62 -6.47 17.44 -2.49
C TYR A 62 -5.16 18.21 -2.72
N VAL A 63 -4.15 17.88 -1.91
CA VAL A 63 -2.80 18.42 -2.03
C VAL A 63 -2.15 17.90 -3.32
N THR A 64 -1.49 18.79 -4.06
CA THR A 64 -0.73 18.42 -5.26
C THR A 64 0.44 17.49 -4.89
N PRO A 65 0.63 16.34 -5.55
CA PRO A 65 1.72 15.42 -5.24
C PRO A 65 3.10 16.06 -5.43
N GLU A 66 3.92 16.06 -4.37
CA GLU A 66 5.31 16.51 -4.43
C GLU A 66 6.24 15.33 -4.72
N CYS A 67 6.78 15.26 -5.94
CA CYS A 67 7.55 14.11 -6.37
C CYS A 67 9.04 14.21 -5.97
N PRO A 68 9.57 13.24 -5.21
CA PRO A 68 10.98 13.26 -4.82
C PRO A 68 11.90 13.13 -6.03
N SER A 69 12.83 14.08 -6.18
CA SER A 69 13.98 13.99 -7.06
C SER A 69 15.17 13.43 -6.28
N GLY A 70 15.60 12.20 -6.58
CA GLY A 70 16.67 11.53 -5.85
C GLY A 70 16.95 10.13 -6.40
N ASP A 71 17.64 9.31 -5.61
CA ASP A 71 17.92 7.91 -5.96
C ASP A 71 16.61 7.13 -6.17
N GLU A 72 16.48 6.46 -7.31
CA GLU A 72 15.30 5.65 -7.62
C GLU A 72 15.13 4.47 -6.66
N ARG A 73 16.18 4.07 -5.93
CA ARG A 73 16.12 3.07 -4.86
C ARG A 73 15.35 3.51 -3.62
N GLU A 74 15.12 4.80 -3.41
CA GLU A 74 14.26 5.30 -2.33
C GLU A 74 12.77 5.45 -2.73
N ARG A 75 12.45 5.21 -4.01
CA ARG A 75 11.06 5.07 -4.46
C ARG A 75 10.45 3.84 -3.80
N VAL A 76 9.28 4.02 -3.20
CA VAL A 76 8.46 2.90 -2.72
C VAL A 76 7.20 2.89 -3.57
N ASP A 77 6.79 1.69 -3.95
CA ASP A 77 5.74 1.45 -4.93
C ASP A 77 4.35 1.88 -4.41
N CYS A 78 3.68 2.71 -5.21
CA CYS A 78 2.28 3.15 -5.02
C CYS A 78 1.27 2.33 -5.87
N TYR A 79 1.77 1.37 -6.67
CA TYR A 79 0.95 0.46 -7.48
C TYR A 79 1.40 -1.01 -7.32
N PRO A 80 1.43 -1.55 -6.08
CA PRO A 80 2.00 -2.86 -5.78
C PRO A 80 1.27 -4.04 -6.42
N GLU A 81 0.01 -3.89 -6.87
CA GLU A 81 -0.74 -4.97 -7.52
C GLU A 81 -0.30 -5.26 -8.98
N GLY A 82 0.63 -4.46 -9.54
CA GLY A 82 1.11 -4.60 -10.90
C GLY A 82 0.16 -4.07 -11.99
N GLY A 83 0.68 -3.87 -13.20
CA GLY A 83 -0.09 -3.24 -14.28
C GLY A 83 -0.26 -1.71 -14.12
N ALA A 84 0.73 -1.07 -13.50
CA ALA A 84 0.82 0.37 -13.33
C ALA A 84 0.93 1.08 -14.70
N SER A 85 0.27 2.22 -14.82
CA SER A 85 0.41 3.13 -15.97
C SER A 85 0.37 4.57 -15.49
N LYS A 86 0.90 5.52 -16.28
CA LYS A 86 0.94 6.94 -15.91
C LYS A 86 -0.42 7.46 -15.41
N ALA A 87 -1.47 7.28 -16.21
CA ALA A 87 -2.82 7.72 -15.85
C ALA A 87 -3.36 7.06 -14.57
N ARG A 88 -3.10 5.77 -14.35
CA ARG A 88 -3.51 5.07 -13.13
C ARG A 88 -2.74 5.56 -11.90
N CYS A 89 -1.44 5.80 -12.04
CA CYS A 89 -0.60 6.35 -10.98
C CYS A 89 -1.02 7.76 -10.57
N GLU A 90 -1.20 8.65 -11.55
CA GLU A 90 -1.64 10.03 -11.33
C GLU A 90 -3.07 10.06 -10.73
N SER A 91 -3.95 9.11 -11.08
CA SER A 91 -5.27 8.98 -10.46
C SER A 91 -5.27 8.59 -8.97
N ARG A 92 -4.13 8.11 -8.44
CA ARG A 92 -3.90 7.87 -6.99
C ARG A 92 -3.24 9.07 -6.29
N GLY A 93 -2.96 10.16 -7.00
CA GLY A 93 -2.13 11.24 -6.47
C GLY A 93 -0.67 10.82 -6.30
N CYS A 94 -0.18 9.89 -7.11
CA CYS A 94 1.20 9.39 -7.06
C CYS A 94 2.05 9.86 -8.23
N CYS A 95 3.36 9.74 -8.04
CA CYS A 95 4.39 10.22 -8.94
C CYS A 95 4.77 9.18 -9.98
N TRP A 96 4.90 9.61 -11.24
CA TRP A 96 5.25 8.75 -12.36
C TRP A 96 6.56 9.18 -13.01
N ALA A 97 7.56 8.29 -13.00
CA ALA A 97 8.80 8.45 -13.75
C ALA A 97 9.38 7.07 -14.10
N GLN A 98 9.80 6.85 -15.34
CA GLN A 98 10.43 5.57 -15.68
C GLN A 98 11.77 5.42 -14.94
N PRO A 99 12.08 4.24 -14.39
CA PRO A 99 13.37 3.96 -13.77
C PRO A 99 14.45 3.80 -14.85
N THR A 100 15.70 4.05 -14.47
CA THR A 100 16.87 3.83 -15.33
C THR A 100 17.47 2.43 -15.15
N THR A 101 17.25 1.81 -13.99
CA THR A 101 17.66 0.45 -13.65
C THR A 101 16.47 -0.50 -13.49
N GLN A 102 16.73 -1.81 -13.45
CA GLN A 102 15.71 -2.81 -13.20
C GLN A 102 15.39 -2.90 -11.70
N GLY A 103 14.10 -2.85 -11.35
CA GLY A 103 13.61 -3.04 -9.98
C GLY A 103 12.81 -1.86 -9.43
N PRO A 104 13.33 -0.61 -9.47
CA PRO A 104 12.61 0.55 -8.95
C PRO A 104 11.25 0.76 -9.65
N PRO A 105 10.19 1.14 -8.91
CA PRO A 105 8.86 1.29 -9.49
C PRO A 105 8.74 2.55 -10.34
N SER A 106 8.00 2.45 -11.45
CA SER A 106 7.61 3.61 -12.28
C SER A 106 6.54 4.48 -11.62
N CYS A 107 5.73 3.91 -10.71
CA CYS A 107 4.74 4.61 -9.90
C CYS A 107 5.12 4.59 -8.42
N PHE A 108 5.33 5.76 -7.82
CA PHE A 108 5.81 5.86 -6.45
C PHE A 108 5.11 6.97 -5.68
N TYR A 109 5.07 6.84 -4.36
CA TYR A 109 4.45 7.86 -3.50
C TYR A 109 5.18 9.21 -3.57
N PRO A 110 4.46 10.34 -3.46
CA PRO A 110 5.05 11.66 -3.25
C PRO A 110 5.57 11.80 -1.81
N VAL A 111 6.38 12.83 -1.55
CA VAL A 111 6.89 13.12 -0.19
C VAL A 111 5.78 13.57 0.75
N ASN A 112 4.73 14.23 0.24
CA ASN A 112 3.63 14.78 1.02
C ASN A 112 2.44 13.81 1.19
N HIS A 113 2.69 12.50 1.20
CA HIS A 113 1.68 11.46 1.50
C HIS A 113 1.80 10.93 2.93
N GLY A 114 0.65 10.81 3.59
CA GLY A 114 0.51 10.15 4.89
C GLY A 114 -0.35 10.96 5.85
N TYR A 115 0.17 11.19 7.06
CA TYR A 115 -0.54 11.81 8.16
C TYR A 115 0.30 12.96 8.75
N GLU A 116 -0.33 13.87 9.49
CA GLU A 116 0.31 14.93 10.28
C GLU A 116 -0.06 14.81 11.76
N LEU A 117 0.83 15.25 12.65
CA LEU A 117 0.62 15.29 14.10
C LEU A 117 -0.34 16.42 14.49
N VAL A 118 -1.39 16.11 15.24
CA VAL A 118 -2.37 17.08 15.74
C VAL A 118 -2.36 17.13 17.27
N GLY A 119 -2.30 18.33 17.83
CA GLY A 119 -2.29 18.55 19.28
C GLY A 119 -0.93 18.31 19.97
N GLY A 120 0.10 17.94 19.22
CA GLY A 120 1.45 17.67 19.75
C GLY A 120 1.61 16.25 20.30
N LEU A 121 2.83 15.92 20.71
CA LEU A 121 3.17 14.63 21.32
C LEU A 121 2.81 14.66 22.81
N GLN A 122 1.99 13.71 23.26
CA GLN A 122 1.57 13.60 24.66
C GLN A 122 2.44 12.56 25.37
N SER A 123 3.04 12.91 26.50
CA SER A 123 3.72 11.93 27.35
C SER A 123 2.72 11.08 28.13
N THR A 124 3.02 9.79 28.28
CA THR A 124 2.28 8.85 29.14
C THR A 124 3.23 8.30 30.22
N PRO A 125 2.74 7.61 31.27
CA PRO A 125 3.61 7.04 32.31
C PRO A 125 4.65 6.03 31.82
N ILE A 126 4.46 5.47 30.61
CA ILE A 126 5.32 4.42 30.02
C ILE A 126 5.79 4.78 28.59
N GLY A 127 5.64 6.03 28.14
CA GLY A 127 6.06 6.45 26.81
C GLY A 127 5.27 7.65 26.27
N TYR A 128 4.67 7.49 25.08
CA TYR A 128 4.08 8.59 24.32
C TYR A 128 2.77 8.21 23.61
N ARG A 129 1.95 9.22 23.30
CA ARG A 129 0.72 9.13 22.52
C ARG A 129 0.67 10.29 21.52
N ALA A 130 0.27 9.99 20.29
CA ALA A 130 0.13 10.98 19.23
C ALA A 130 -1.19 10.75 18.46
N THR A 131 -1.99 11.81 18.35
CA THR A 131 -3.16 11.82 17.46
C THR A 131 -2.73 12.33 16.10
N LEU A 132 -2.96 11.56 15.06
CA LEU A 132 -2.58 11.93 13.69
C LEU A 132 -3.83 12.15 12.83
N ARG A 133 -3.79 13.17 11.97
CA ARG A 133 -4.80 13.45 10.94
C ARG A 133 -4.25 13.10 9.57
N ARG A 134 -5.05 12.49 8.71
CA ARG A 134 -4.62 12.16 7.34
C ARG A 134 -4.43 13.45 6.53
N LEU A 135 -3.32 13.55 5.81
CA LEU A 135 -3.14 14.60 4.80
C LEU A 135 -4.20 14.44 3.71
N ASN A 136 -4.63 15.56 3.11
CA ASN A 136 -5.68 15.52 2.10
C ASN A 136 -5.13 15.07 0.74
N THR A 137 -4.67 13.82 0.63
CA THR A 137 -4.24 13.19 -0.62
C THR A 137 -5.34 12.29 -1.19
N GLN A 138 -5.24 11.90 -2.45
CA GLN A 138 -6.14 10.91 -3.06
C GLN A 138 -6.17 9.59 -2.27
N THR A 139 -7.23 8.80 -2.44
CA THR A 139 -7.30 7.43 -1.91
C THR A 139 -6.71 6.42 -2.92
N MET A 140 -6.12 5.33 -2.43
CA MET A 140 -5.65 4.23 -3.28
C MET A 140 -6.68 3.10 -3.42
N TYR A 141 -7.30 2.69 -2.31
CA TYR A 141 -8.21 1.55 -2.23
C TYR A 141 -9.58 1.88 -1.58
N GLY A 142 -9.81 3.14 -1.22
CA GLY A 142 -10.95 3.57 -0.43
C GLY A 142 -10.78 3.31 1.07
N GLY A 143 -11.75 3.80 1.86
CA GLY A 143 -11.85 3.50 3.30
C GLY A 143 -10.71 4.05 4.16
N ASP A 144 -9.96 5.07 3.71
CA ASP A 144 -8.94 5.74 4.50
C ASP A 144 -9.49 6.31 5.82
N LEU A 145 -8.72 6.19 6.90
CA LEU A 145 -9.10 6.75 8.20
C LEU A 145 -8.68 8.22 8.28
N GLY A 146 -9.63 9.11 8.56
CA GLY A 146 -9.35 10.54 8.67
C GLY A 146 -8.45 10.91 9.87
N ASN A 147 -8.57 10.15 10.96
CA ASN A 147 -7.70 10.27 12.14
C ASN A 147 -7.29 8.86 12.62
N ILE A 148 -6.05 8.73 13.08
CA ILE A 148 -5.49 7.53 13.70
C ILE A 148 -4.73 7.92 14.97
N GLU A 149 -4.49 6.94 15.84
CA GLU A 149 -3.67 7.12 17.04
C GLU A 149 -2.40 6.29 16.95
N VAL A 150 -1.29 6.86 17.40
CA VAL A 150 -0.04 6.14 17.68
C VAL A 150 0.18 6.12 19.19
N VAL A 151 0.39 4.92 19.74
CA VAL A 151 0.85 4.71 21.12
C VAL A 151 2.25 4.12 21.06
N VAL A 152 3.16 4.68 21.85
CA VAL A 152 4.54 4.23 21.99
C VAL A 152 4.79 3.88 23.45
N GLU A 153 5.23 2.65 23.71
CA GLU A 153 5.57 2.14 25.03
C GLU A 153 7.05 1.79 25.08
N VAL A 154 7.79 2.49 25.93
CA VAL A 154 9.21 2.27 26.21
C VAL A 154 9.28 1.16 27.28
N GLN A 155 9.01 -0.07 26.85
CA GLN A 155 8.69 -1.20 27.73
C GLN A 155 9.88 -1.69 28.56
N GLU A 156 11.03 -1.86 27.92
CA GLU A 156 12.29 -2.31 28.54
C GLU A 156 13.44 -1.52 27.91
N ASP A 157 14.62 -1.61 28.54
CA ASP A 157 15.82 -0.96 28.00
C ASP A 157 16.15 -1.43 26.58
N TYR A 158 15.80 -2.68 26.26
CA TYR A 158 16.03 -3.34 24.98
C TYR A 158 14.76 -3.53 24.13
N ARG A 159 13.55 -3.28 24.66
CA ARG A 159 12.27 -3.52 23.97
C ARG A 159 11.41 -2.26 23.91
N LEU A 160 11.06 -1.88 22.68
CA LEU A 160 10.13 -0.80 22.36
C LEU A 160 8.87 -1.41 21.71
N HIS A 161 7.69 -0.89 22.05
CA HIS A 161 6.43 -1.25 21.40
C HIS A 161 5.77 0.02 20.81
N VAL A 162 5.28 -0.09 19.58
CA VAL A 162 4.65 1.01 18.81
C VAL A 162 3.40 0.46 18.13
N LYS A 163 2.22 0.93 18.55
CA LYS A 163 0.95 0.55 17.93
C LYS A 163 0.27 1.73 17.24
N VAL A 164 -0.21 1.53 16.02
CA VAL A 164 -1.04 2.46 15.25
C VAL A 164 -2.43 1.87 15.06
N SER A 165 -3.48 2.60 15.45
CA SER A 165 -4.87 2.10 15.49
C SER A 165 -5.93 3.19 15.19
N ASP A 166 -7.19 2.77 15.04
CA ASP A 166 -8.36 3.67 14.97
C ASP A 166 -8.81 3.99 16.41
N PRO A 167 -8.71 5.25 16.89
CA PRO A 167 -9.12 5.61 18.25
C PRO A 167 -10.64 5.69 18.42
N THR A 168 -11.41 5.64 17.33
CA THR A 168 -12.88 5.80 17.35
C THR A 168 -13.62 4.47 17.28
N ARG A 169 -13.03 3.45 16.63
CA ARG A 169 -13.65 2.14 16.41
C ARG A 169 -12.61 1.03 16.62
N PRO A 170 -12.79 0.14 17.60
CA PRO A 170 -11.92 -1.01 17.78
C PRO A 170 -11.79 -1.82 16.47
N ARG A 171 -10.54 -2.04 16.05
CA ARG A 171 -10.20 -2.91 14.91
C ARG A 171 -9.78 -4.28 15.43
N TYR A 172 -9.66 -5.24 14.53
CA TYR A 172 -9.11 -6.55 14.88
C TYR A 172 -7.65 -6.39 15.35
N GLU A 173 -7.37 -6.83 16.57
CA GLU A 173 -6.02 -7.04 17.11
C GLU A 173 -5.85 -8.53 17.39
N VAL A 174 -4.61 -9.05 17.30
CA VAL A 174 -4.34 -10.45 17.64
C VAL A 174 -4.66 -10.66 19.13
N PRO A 175 -5.50 -11.63 19.51
CA PRO A 175 -5.96 -11.78 20.89
C PRO A 175 -4.86 -12.36 21.80
N GLU A 176 -4.81 -11.92 23.07
CA GLU A 176 -3.90 -12.45 24.11
C GLU A 176 -3.99 -13.98 24.26
N ALA A 177 -5.17 -14.56 23.99
CA ALA A 177 -5.40 -15.99 24.04
C ALA A 177 -4.65 -16.79 22.95
N ALA A 178 -4.24 -16.13 21.86
CA ALA A 178 -3.41 -16.72 20.80
C ALA A 178 -1.92 -16.40 20.99
N LEU A 179 -1.60 -15.18 21.44
CA LEU A 179 -0.23 -14.76 21.73
C LEU A 179 -0.23 -13.85 22.97
N LYS A 180 0.32 -14.34 24.09
CA LYS A 180 0.43 -13.56 25.32
C LYS A 180 1.53 -12.50 25.19
N ARG A 181 1.20 -11.23 25.40
CA ARG A 181 2.18 -10.13 25.33
C ARG A 181 2.80 -9.81 26.70
N PRO A 182 4.03 -9.26 26.74
CA PRO A 182 4.53 -8.58 27.93
C PRO A 182 3.71 -7.31 28.17
N GLN A 183 3.41 -7.00 29.43
CA GLN A 183 2.76 -5.75 29.83
C GLN A 183 3.75 -4.90 30.61
N ALA A 184 4.14 -3.76 30.02
CA ALA A 184 4.94 -2.76 30.70
C ALA A 184 4.07 -1.99 31.72
N THR A 185 4.52 -1.95 32.97
CA THR A 185 3.87 -1.19 34.05
C THR A 185 4.65 0.07 34.44
N THR A 186 5.92 0.15 34.04
CA THR A 186 6.85 1.25 34.30
C THR A 186 7.60 1.61 33.02
N LEU A 187 8.05 2.86 32.91
CA LEU A 187 8.97 3.30 31.87
C LEU A 187 10.34 2.63 32.06
N ALA A 188 10.99 2.19 30.98
CA ALA A 188 12.37 1.73 31.04
C ALA A 188 13.34 2.81 31.56
N GLU A 189 14.27 2.44 32.43
CA GLU A 189 15.17 3.40 33.09
C GLU A 189 16.31 3.87 32.18
N HIS A 190 16.88 2.95 31.38
CA HIS A 190 18.08 3.17 30.57
C HIS A 190 17.94 2.65 29.12
N PRO A 191 16.91 3.09 28.35
CA PRO A 191 16.68 2.59 27.00
C PRO A 191 17.90 2.72 26.08
N LEU A 192 18.25 1.61 25.42
CA LEU A 192 19.35 1.48 24.47
C LEU A 192 19.10 2.25 23.16
N TYR A 193 17.94 2.90 23.05
CA TYR A 193 17.44 3.61 21.88
C TYR A 193 17.04 5.05 22.20
N ASN A 194 17.04 5.88 21.16
CA ASN A 194 16.51 7.23 21.15
C ASN A 194 15.29 7.29 20.20
N LEU A 195 14.33 8.13 20.54
CA LEU A 195 13.09 8.33 19.77
C LEU A 195 13.04 9.76 19.23
N THR A 196 12.82 9.90 17.93
CA THR A 196 12.62 11.18 17.25
C THR A 196 11.31 11.14 16.47
N PHE A 197 10.52 12.22 16.57
CA PHE A 197 9.21 12.35 15.92
C PHE A 197 9.20 13.57 15.00
N THR A 198 8.89 13.36 13.73
CA THR A 198 8.58 14.42 12.77
C THR A 198 7.08 14.69 12.80
N SER A 199 6.65 15.94 12.64
CA SER A 199 5.22 16.30 12.76
C SER A 199 4.46 16.30 11.43
N ASN A 200 5.06 16.73 10.32
CA ASN A 200 4.38 16.81 9.03
C ASN A 200 5.36 16.62 7.84
N PRO A 201 5.23 15.54 7.05
CA PRO A 201 4.48 14.32 7.38
C PRO A 201 4.99 13.70 8.69
N PHE A 202 4.12 12.97 9.38
CA PHE A 202 4.47 12.29 10.61
C PHE A 202 5.41 11.11 10.33
N SER A 203 6.48 11.02 11.11
CA SER A 203 7.37 9.86 11.09
C SER A 203 7.97 9.60 12.46
N ILE A 204 8.08 8.33 12.83
CA ILE A 204 8.86 7.83 13.96
C ILE A 204 10.23 7.39 13.45
N LYS A 205 11.28 7.84 14.12
CA LYS A 205 12.66 7.36 13.96
C LYS A 205 13.21 6.86 15.29
N VAL A 206 13.74 5.64 15.27
CA VAL A 206 14.34 4.91 16.38
C VAL A 206 15.80 4.64 16.02
N THR A 207 16.72 5.09 16.86
CA THR A 207 18.17 4.87 16.67
C THR A 207 18.81 4.27 17.90
N ARG A 208 19.82 3.40 17.73
CA ARG A 208 20.66 2.91 18.82
C ARG A 208 21.40 4.08 19.46
N ARG A 209 21.31 4.21 20.78
CA ARG A 209 21.86 5.34 21.54
C ARG A 209 23.40 5.39 21.49
N SER A 210 24.07 4.24 21.49
CA SER A 210 25.53 4.15 21.52
C SER A 210 26.21 4.50 20.20
N THR A 211 25.59 4.18 19.06
CA THR A 211 26.23 4.26 17.72
C THR A 211 25.50 5.17 16.74
N GLY A 212 24.25 5.54 17.03
CA GLY A 212 23.37 6.27 16.09
C GLY A 212 22.77 5.40 14.97
N ALA A 213 23.04 4.08 14.97
CA ALA A 213 22.49 3.16 13.96
C ALA A 213 20.96 3.23 13.89
N THR A 214 20.41 3.25 12.68
CA THR A 214 18.96 3.40 12.46
C THR A 214 18.27 2.05 12.55
N ILE A 215 17.41 1.88 13.57
CA ILE A 215 16.70 0.63 13.85
C ILE A 215 15.37 0.56 13.09
N PHE A 216 14.65 1.68 13.13
CA PHE A 216 13.36 1.85 12.48
C PHE A 216 13.18 3.32 12.12
N ASP A 217 13.07 3.67 10.86
CA ASP A 217 12.93 5.05 10.39
C ASP A 217 11.88 5.14 9.29
N THR A 218 10.70 5.61 9.69
CA THR A 218 9.54 5.79 8.82
C THR A 218 9.55 7.12 8.07
N SER A 219 10.62 7.93 8.16
CA SER A 219 10.75 9.18 7.37
C SER A 219 10.97 8.95 5.87
N VAL A 220 11.22 7.70 5.45
CA VAL A 220 11.02 7.27 4.06
C VAL A 220 9.56 7.45 3.59
N GLY A 221 8.64 7.69 4.54
CA GLY A 221 7.29 8.21 4.39
C GLY A 221 6.23 7.11 4.33
N LYS A 222 5.07 7.50 3.80
CA LYS A 222 4.13 6.58 3.12
C LYS A 222 3.24 5.75 4.02
N LEU A 223 3.09 6.17 5.29
CA LEU A 223 2.08 5.63 6.20
C LEU A 223 0.69 5.76 5.57
N THR A 224 0.11 4.62 5.19
CA THR A 224 -1.26 4.52 4.71
C THR A 224 -2.04 3.68 5.70
N PHE A 225 -3.24 4.13 6.06
CA PHE A 225 -4.08 3.44 7.03
C PHE A 225 -5.53 3.55 6.55
N SER A 226 -6.03 2.50 5.93
CA SER A 226 -7.43 2.33 5.52
C SER A 226 -8.01 1.04 6.09
N ASP A 227 -9.31 0.85 5.92
CA ASP A 227 -10.01 -0.30 6.49
C ASP A 227 -9.44 -1.66 6.03
N GLN A 228 -8.98 -1.76 4.78
CA GLN A 228 -8.44 -2.99 4.18
C GLN A 228 -7.06 -2.81 3.51
N PHE A 229 -6.36 -1.71 3.80
CA PHE A 229 -4.97 -1.52 3.38
C PHE A 229 -4.20 -0.63 4.37
N LEU A 230 -3.25 -1.26 5.07
CA LEU A 230 -2.31 -0.60 5.96
C LEU A 230 -0.92 -0.75 5.33
N SER A 231 -0.15 0.32 5.26
CA SER A 231 1.21 0.27 4.72
C SER A 231 2.14 1.18 5.51
N VAL A 232 3.36 0.70 5.78
CA VAL A 232 4.44 1.49 6.37
C VAL A 232 5.78 1.01 5.83
N SER A 233 6.65 1.97 5.52
CA SER A 233 8.02 1.72 5.09
C SER A 233 9.00 2.15 6.18
N THR A 234 10.08 1.41 6.38
CA THR A 234 11.16 1.74 7.32
C THR A 234 12.52 1.51 6.69
N ARG A 235 13.50 2.35 6.99
CA ARG A 235 14.93 2.07 6.71
C ARG A 235 15.51 1.07 7.72
N LEU A 236 16.53 0.33 7.28
CA LEU A 236 17.32 -0.62 8.08
C LEU A 236 18.66 -0.03 8.52
N ALA A 237 19.32 -0.69 9.48
CA ALA A 237 20.68 -0.31 9.91
C ALA A 237 21.77 -0.76 8.93
N SER A 238 21.56 -1.87 8.23
CA SER A 238 22.53 -2.54 7.37
C SER A 238 21.81 -3.39 6.30
N PRO A 239 22.52 -3.96 5.30
CA PRO A 239 21.96 -4.94 4.38
C PRO A 239 21.90 -6.38 4.95
N ASN A 240 22.27 -6.60 6.22
CA ASN A 240 22.37 -7.93 6.82
C ASN A 240 21.06 -8.33 7.51
N LEU A 241 20.05 -8.61 6.68
CA LEU A 241 18.69 -8.95 7.11
C LEU A 241 18.44 -10.47 7.10
N TYR A 242 17.77 -10.95 8.15
CA TYR A 242 17.43 -12.36 8.42
C TYR A 242 16.00 -12.46 8.97
N GLY A 243 15.41 -13.66 8.99
CA GLY A 243 14.01 -13.86 9.40
C GLY A 243 13.05 -13.75 8.21
N LEU A 244 11.81 -13.32 8.47
CA LEU A 244 10.64 -13.47 7.59
C LEU A 244 10.28 -14.95 7.36
N GLY A 245 8.99 -15.28 7.21
CA GLY A 245 8.58 -16.68 7.03
C GLY A 245 7.06 -16.91 7.05
N GLU A 246 6.57 -18.06 6.61
CA GLU A 246 7.36 -19.20 6.11
C GLU A 246 7.52 -19.19 4.58
N HIS A 247 8.77 -19.30 4.10
CA HIS A 247 9.15 -19.21 2.68
C HIS A 247 10.41 -20.04 2.37
N VAL A 248 10.63 -20.40 1.10
CA VAL A 248 11.91 -20.99 0.64
C VAL A 248 12.87 -19.91 0.14
N HIS A 249 13.55 -19.20 1.05
CA HIS A 249 14.45 -18.09 0.70
C HIS A 249 15.67 -18.47 -0.18
N ARG A 250 16.05 -19.76 -0.23
CA ARG A 250 17.30 -20.30 -0.82
C ARG A 250 18.62 -19.79 -0.20
N ARG A 251 18.62 -18.68 0.54
CA ARG A 251 19.75 -18.11 1.30
C ARG A 251 19.24 -17.66 2.67
N TYR A 252 20.08 -17.71 3.70
CA TYR A 252 19.69 -17.27 5.04
C TYR A 252 19.71 -15.74 5.19
N ARG A 253 20.74 -15.07 4.67
CA ARG A 253 20.74 -13.61 4.50
C ARG A 253 19.88 -13.25 3.29
N HIS A 254 18.94 -12.32 3.46
CA HIS A 254 18.02 -11.90 2.42
C HIS A 254 18.71 -11.30 1.19
N ASP A 255 18.08 -11.50 0.04
CA ASP A 255 18.30 -10.68 -1.16
C ASP A 255 17.38 -9.45 -1.06
N LEU A 256 17.98 -8.26 -0.94
CA LEU A 256 17.25 -7.00 -0.82
C LEU A 256 16.90 -6.40 -2.18
N ASN A 257 17.23 -7.06 -3.29
CA ASN A 257 16.98 -6.54 -4.64
C ASN A 257 15.52 -6.73 -5.07
N TRP A 258 14.64 -5.86 -4.56
CA TRP A 258 13.21 -5.76 -4.91
C TRP A 258 12.47 -7.10 -4.76
N LYS A 259 12.59 -7.70 -3.57
CA LYS A 259 11.94 -8.98 -3.21
C LYS A 259 10.70 -8.73 -2.38
N THR A 260 9.58 -9.35 -2.76
CA THR A 260 8.34 -9.31 -1.99
C THR A 260 8.03 -10.69 -1.45
N TRP A 261 7.83 -10.78 -0.14
CA TRP A 261 7.48 -12.01 0.57
C TRP A 261 6.02 -11.88 1.06
N PRO A 262 5.06 -12.64 0.50
CA PRO A 262 3.67 -12.65 0.95
C PRO A 262 3.48 -13.56 2.15
N PHE A 263 2.64 -13.18 3.10
CA PHE A 263 2.32 -13.94 4.30
C PHE A 263 0.82 -14.18 4.33
N PHE A 264 0.44 -15.46 4.22
CA PHE A 264 -0.89 -15.95 4.51
C PHE A 264 -0.79 -17.46 4.61
N THR A 265 -1.22 -18.06 5.72
CA THR A 265 -1.00 -19.49 5.99
C THR A 265 -1.68 -20.36 4.92
N ARG A 266 -0.90 -21.11 4.14
CA ARG A 266 -1.34 -21.85 2.95
C ARG A 266 -0.65 -23.20 2.85
N ASP A 267 -1.43 -24.25 2.61
CA ASP A 267 -0.90 -25.55 2.19
C ASP A 267 -0.34 -25.43 0.77
N SER A 268 0.98 -25.52 0.66
CA SER A 268 1.72 -25.46 -0.60
C SER A 268 3.06 -26.16 -0.44
N SER A 269 3.46 -26.93 -1.46
CA SER A 269 4.78 -27.56 -1.46
C SER A 269 5.90 -26.50 -1.36
N PRO A 270 6.95 -26.72 -0.54
CA PRO A 270 8.11 -25.83 -0.44
C PRO A 270 9.00 -25.95 -1.69
N ALA A 271 8.48 -25.49 -2.84
CA ALA A 271 9.16 -25.52 -4.11
C ALA A 271 10.23 -24.41 -4.19
N ALA A 272 11.50 -24.80 -4.37
CA ALA A 272 12.59 -23.86 -4.44
C ALA A 272 12.52 -23.00 -5.72
N GLY A 273 12.12 -21.74 -5.60
CA GLY A 273 12.18 -20.76 -6.71
C GLY A 273 11.09 -19.70 -6.72
N ASN A 274 9.99 -19.95 -6.01
CA ASN A 274 8.93 -18.97 -5.83
C ASN A 274 9.06 -18.27 -4.47
N SER A 275 8.57 -17.04 -4.39
CA SER A 275 8.27 -16.36 -3.12
C SER A 275 6.85 -16.73 -2.65
N ASP A 276 6.46 -17.99 -2.75
CA ASP A 276 5.12 -18.43 -2.34
C ASP A 276 4.99 -18.42 -0.81
N ASN A 277 3.84 -17.99 -0.32
CA ASN A 277 3.44 -18.14 1.08
C ASN A 277 3.18 -19.62 1.42
N LEU A 278 3.72 -20.07 2.55
CA LEU A 278 3.62 -21.45 3.05
C LEU A 278 2.80 -21.52 4.36
N TYR A 279 3.07 -22.50 5.23
CA TYR A 279 2.20 -22.88 6.34
C TYR A 279 2.22 -21.88 7.50
N GLY A 280 3.39 -21.32 7.83
CA GLY A 280 3.59 -20.35 8.90
C GLY A 280 3.48 -18.87 8.49
N GLN A 281 3.19 -18.00 9.46
CA GLN A 281 3.21 -16.55 9.33
C GLN A 281 4.09 -15.95 10.44
N HIS A 282 5.29 -15.53 10.05
CA HIS A 282 6.37 -15.07 10.94
C HIS A 282 6.92 -13.71 10.47
N PRO A 283 6.16 -12.60 10.64
CA PRO A 283 6.54 -11.25 10.23
C PRO A 283 7.55 -10.60 11.20
N PHE A 284 8.59 -11.35 11.58
CA PHE A 284 9.74 -10.90 12.35
C PHE A 284 10.99 -10.91 11.47
N TYR A 285 11.78 -9.84 11.51
CA TYR A 285 13.13 -9.83 10.97
C TYR A 285 14.17 -9.45 12.04
N MET A 286 15.41 -9.85 11.79
CA MET A 286 16.60 -9.42 12.52
C MET A 286 17.58 -8.77 11.54
N CYS A 287 18.16 -7.64 11.94
CA CYS A 287 19.18 -6.90 11.22
C CYS A 287 20.47 -6.89 12.06
N VAL A 288 21.57 -7.40 11.48
CA VAL A 288 22.90 -7.36 12.12
C VAL A 288 23.63 -6.09 11.67
N GLU A 289 23.93 -5.21 12.63
CA GLU A 289 24.54 -3.91 12.40
C GLU A 289 26.03 -4.04 12.01
N GLU A 290 26.60 -3.01 11.39
CA GLU A 290 27.98 -3.05 10.86
C GLU A 290 29.07 -3.26 11.94
N ASP A 291 28.74 -3.02 13.21
CA ASP A 291 29.62 -3.22 14.37
C ASP A 291 29.37 -4.55 15.11
N GLY A 292 28.48 -5.40 14.61
CA GLY A 292 28.11 -6.69 15.21
C GLY A 292 27.01 -6.62 16.26
N ASN A 293 26.54 -5.43 16.66
CA ASN A 293 25.27 -5.31 17.38
C ASN A 293 24.13 -5.88 16.52
N ALA A 294 22.98 -6.19 17.12
CA ALA A 294 21.81 -6.61 16.37
C ALA A 294 20.54 -5.92 16.85
N ASN A 295 19.59 -5.77 15.95
CA ASN A 295 18.23 -5.39 16.25
C ASN A 295 17.23 -6.31 15.56
N GLY A 296 15.99 -6.30 16.03
CA GLY A 296 14.91 -7.05 15.40
C GLY A 296 13.60 -6.26 15.44
N VAL A 297 12.73 -6.53 14.48
CA VAL A 297 11.40 -5.91 14.37
C VAL A 297 10.37 -6.99 14.09
N PHE A 298 9.30 -7.00 14.87
CA PHE A 298 8.16 -7.90 14.74
C PHE A 298 6.87 -7.11 14.54
N LEU A 299 6.07 -7.47 13.54
CA LEU A 299 4.72 -6.95 13.35
C LEU A 299 3.68 -7.96 13.86
N LEU A 300 2.99 -7.64 14.95
CA LEU A 300 1.91 -8.45 15.49
C LEU A 300 0.61 -8.26 14.71
N ASN A 301 0.53 -8.87 13.52
CA ASN A 301 -0.69 -8.89 12.71
C ASN A 301 -0.84 -10.23 11.97
N SER A 302 -2.05 -10.81 12.02
CA SER A 302 -2.41 -12.11 11.44
C SER A 302 -3.26 -12.03 10.16
N ASN A 303 -3.53 -10.83 9.65
CA ASN A 303 -4.13 -10.66 8.33
C ASN A 303 -3.13 -11.04 7.24
N ALA A 304 -3.61 -11.28 6.02
CA ALA A 304 -2.72 -11.43 4.89
C ALA A 304 -1.91 -10.15 4.67
N MET A 305 -0.63 -10.30 4.37
CA MET A 305 0.28 -9.17 4.15
C MET A 305 1.35 -9.51 3.12
N ASP A 306 2.07 -8.50 2.67
CA ASP A 306 3.36 -8.67 2.02
C ASP A 306 4.43 -7.77 2.67
N VAL A 307 5.68 -8.21 2.53
CA VAL A 307 6.86 -7.44 2.92
C VAL A 307 7.77 -7.30 1.71
N THR A 308 7.90 -6.09 1.18
CA THR A 308 8.88 -5.76 0.13
C THR A 308 10.20 -5.28 0.75
N LEU A 309 11.28 -5.92 0.31
CA LEU A 309 12.67 -5.57 0.57
C LEU A 309 13.23 -4.87 -0.67
N GLN A 310 13.78 -3.67 -0.51
CA GLN A 310 14.41 -2.91 -1.58
C GLN A 310 15.82 -2.43 -1.15
N PRO A 311 16.77 -2.32 -2.09
CA PRO A 311 18.17 -2.09 -1.77
C PRO A 311 18.42 -0.63 -1.40
N GLY A 312 19.46 -0.39 -0.61
CA GLY A 312 19.99 0.95 -0.36
C GLY A 312 20.85 1.47 -1.53
N GLY A 313 21.08 2.78 -1.55
CA GLY A 313 22.12 3.43 -2.34
C GLY A 313 23.46 3.53 -1.58
N PRO A 314 24.49 4.16 -2.19
CA PRO A 314 25.72 4.50 -1.48
C PRO A 314 25.47 5.35 -0.23
N ASP A 315 24.51 6.27 -0.32
CA ASP A 315 24.19 7.26 0.72
C ASP A 315 22.81 7.01 1.37
N SER A 316 22.15 5.88 1.07
CA SER A 316 20.81 5.56 1.60
C SER A 316 20.68 4.11 2.05
N ALA A 317 20.05 3.90 3.19
CA ALA A 317 19.86 2.58 3.77
C ALA A 317 18.81 1.75 3.01
N PRO A 318 18.90 0.41 3.03
CA PRO A 318 17.85 -0.46 2.50
C PRO A 318 16.53 -0.25 3.22
N ILE A 319 15.41 -0.51 2.55
CA ILE A 319 14.06 -0.25 3.04
C ILE A 319 13.25 -1.54 3.10
N VAL A 320 12.48 -1.70 4.17
CA VAL A 320 11.43 -2.71 4.34
C VAL A 320 10.09 -2.02 4.27
N THR A 321 9.18 -2.50 3.42
CA THR A 321 7.81 -2.00 3.34
C THR A 321 6.83 -3.13 3.67
N TYR A 322 6.04 -2.94 4.72
CA TYR A 322 4.92 -3.81 5.06
C TYR A 322 3.66 -3.32 4.36
N ARG A 323 2.86 -4.22 3.80
CA ARG A 323 1.49 -3.96 3.32
C ARG A 323 0.56 -5.03 3.88
N VAL A 324 -0.51 -4.63 4.57
CA VAL A 324 -1.39 -5.54 5.32
C VAL A 324 -2.84 -5.24 4.99
N ILE A 325 -3.68 -6.26 4.78
CA ILE A 325 -5.07 -6.05 4.33
C ILE A 325 -6.10 -5.87 5.47
N GLY A 326 -5.65 -5.64 6.71
CA GLY A 326 -6.55 -5.48 7.85
C GLY A 326 -5.87 -5.37 9.21
N GLY A 327 -6.68 -5.21 10.26
CA GLY A 327 -6.20 -5.11 11.65
C GLY A 327 -5.53 -3.77 11.96
N VAL A 328 -4.44 -3.81 12.72
CA VAL A 328 -3.65 -2.66 13.20
C VAL A 328 -2.16 -2.80 12.82
N LEU A 329 -1.37 -1.74 12.95
CA LEU A 329 0.08 -1.83 12.86
C LEU A 329 0.66 -1.86 14.29
N ASP A 330 0.93 -3.05 14.80
CA ASP A 330 1.41 -3.31 16.16
C ASP A 330 2.85 -3.84 16.07
N PHE A 331 3.83 -2.99 16.36
CA PHE A 331 5.26 -3.28 16.18
C PHE A 331 5.99 -3.42 17.50
N TYR A 332 6.78 -4.48 17.62
CA TYR A 332 7.82 -4.62 18.64
C TYR A 332 9.19 -4.47 18.02
N MET A 333 10.10 -3.78 18.71
CA MET A 333 11.48 -3.59 18.30
C MET A 333 12.41 -4.00 19.44
N PHE A 334 13.47 -4.72 19.09
CA PHE A 334 14.38 -5.39 20.01
C PHE A 334 15.82 -4.95 19.72
N LEU A 335 16.62 -4.68 20.75
CA LEU A 335 18.01 -4.26 20.63
C LEU A 335 18.92 -5.13 21.50
N GLY A 336 19.85 -5.84 20.88
CA GLY A 336 20.86 -6.65 21.54
C GLY A 336 22.29 -6.20 21.21
N PRO A 337 23.29 -6.53 22.05
CA PRO A 337 24.70 -6.50 21.67
C PRO A 337 25.10 -7.69 20.79
N SER A 338 24.25 -8.72 20.65
CA SER A 338 24.42 -9.82 19.70
C SER A 338 23.09 -10.27 19.07
N PRO A 339 23.13 -11.02 17.95
CA PRO A 339 21.96 -11.65 17.34
C PRO A 339 21.15 -12.54 18.30
N GLU A 340 21.84 -13.30 19.16
CA GLU A 340 21.21 -14.21 20.13
C GLU A 340 20.36 -13.46 21.15
N ASN A 341 20.82 -12.28 21.60
CA ASN A 341 20.02 -11.45 22.51
C ASN A 341 18.74 -10.95 21.84
N VAL A 342 18.79 -10.55 20.57
CA VAL A 342 17.58 -10.15 19.82
C VAL A 342 16.58 -11.30 19.73
N VAL A 343 17.04 -12.53 19.45
CA VAL A 343 16.19 -13.72 19.42
C VAL A 343 15.59 -14.02 20.80
N GLN A 344 16.38 -13.92 21.86
CA GLN A 344 15.90 -14.11 23.24
C GLN A 344 14.78 -13.10 23.57
N GLN A 345 15.01 -11.81 23.32
CA GLN A 345 14.05 -10.73 23.58
C GLN A 345 12.76 -10.88 22.75
N TYR A 346 12.87 -11.38 21.52
CA TYR A 346 11.71 -11.74 20.68
C TYR A 346 10.93 -12.90 21.28
N THR A 347 11.59 -13.94 21.83
CA THR A 347 10.89 -15.08 22.44
C THR A 347 10.09 -14.72 23.69
N GLU A 348 10.44 -13.62 24.39
CA GLU A 348 9.63 -13.08 25.49
C GLU A 348 8.26 -12.55 25.03
N VAL A 349 8.13 -12.17 23.75
CA VAL A 349 6.87 -11.71 23.14
C VAL A 349 6.05 -12.92 22.66
N GLY A 350 5.57 -13.69 23.63
CA GLY A 350 4.54 -14.72 23.45
C GLY A 350 4.99 -16.05 22.86
N LEU A 351 6.25 -16.19 22.48
CA LEU A 351 6.83 -17.45 21.99
C LEU A 351 7.42 -18.27 23.14
N TYR A 352 6.54 -18.75 24.02
CA TYR A 352 6.91 -19.76 25.01
C TYR A 352 7.36 -21.04 24.29
N ILE A 353 8.68 -21.26 24.26
CA ILE A 353 9.26 -22.54 23.81
C ILE A 353 8.86 -23.60 24.83
N TYR A 354 7.83 -24.38 24.52
CA TYR A 354 7.44 -25.53 25.32
C TYR A 354 8.58 -26.54 25.32
N PHE A 355 9.19 -26.78 26.49
CA PHE A 355 10.14 -27.86 26.68
C PHE A 355 9.48 -29.19 26.32
N SER A 356 10.00 -29.87 25.29
CA SER A 356 9.59 -31.22 24.96
C SER A 356 9.87 -32.15 26.15
N SER A 357 8.97 -33.09 26.43
CA SER A 357 9.01 -33.92 27.64
C SER A 357 10.07 -35.04 27.53
N LEU A 358 11.33 -34.65 27.56
CA LEU A 358 12.46 -35.58 27.68
C LEU A 358 12.45 -36.23 29.07
N LYS A 359 11.86 -37.42 29.14
CA LYS A 359 12.08 -38.37 30.24
C LYS A 359 13.59 -38.64 30.36
N ARG A 360 14.20 -38.11 31.43
CA ARG A 360 15.53 -38.48 31.97
C ARG A 360 16.54 -38.97 30.93
N PHE A 361 17.31 -38.06 30.35
CA PHE A 361 18.74 -38.29 30.20
C PHE A 361 19.51 -37.03 30.61
N SER A 362 20.54 -37.21 31.43
CA SER A 362 21.38 -36.13 31.91
C SER A 362 22.38 -35.75 30.82
N CYS A 363 22.12 -34.64 30.12
CA CYS A 363 23.15 -33.92 29.37
C CYS A 363 22.93 -32.41 29.54
N SER A 364 23.98 -31.73 29.99
CA SER A 364 23.98 -30.28 30.17
C SER A 364 23.83 -29.53 28.85
N VAL A 365 23.07 -28.43 28.90
CA VAL A 365 23.25 -27.19 28.10
C VAL A 365 23.93 -27.38 26.73
N SER A 366 23.20 -27.91 25.76
CA SER A 366 23.59 -27.80 24.35
C SER A 366 22.36 -27.89 23.43
N MET A 367 21.59 -26.80 23.38
CA MET A 367 20.53 -26.60 22.38
C MET A 367 20.66 -25.23 21.71
N CYS A 368 21.90 -24.92 21.30
CA CYS A 368 22.27 -23.70 20.56
C CYS A 368 23.03 -24.03 19.24
N LEU A 369 23.03 -25.30 18.82
CA LEU A 369 23.95 -25.84 17.80
C LEU A 369 23.27 -26.43 16.55
N TYR A 370 21.97 -26.22 16.36
CA TYR A 370 21.20 -26.73 15.21
C TYR A 370 20.64 -25.64 14.27
N LEU A 371 21.21 -24.43 14.31
CA LEU A 371 20.92 -23.36 13.34
C LEU A 371 22.10 -23.05 12.40
N PHE A 372 23.27 -23.69 12.55
CA PHE A 372 24.40 -23.53 11.64
C PHE A 372 25.16 -24.85 11.40
N SER A 373 24.97 -25.40 10.21
CA SER A 373 25.90 -26.30 9.49
C SER A 373 25.64 -26.17 7.99
#